data_AF-A0A433U0Y7-F1
#
_entry.id   AF-A0A433U0Y7-F1
#
_cell.length_a   1.000
_cell.length_b   1.000
_cell.length_c   1.000
_cell.angle_alpha   90.00
_cell.angle_beta   90.00
_cell.angle_gamma   90.00
#
_symmetry.space_group_name_H-M   'P 1'
#
loop_
_entity.id
_entity.type
_entity.pdbx_description
1 polymer ?
#
loop_
_entity_poly.entity_id
_entity_poly.type
_entity_poly.pdbx_seq_one_letter_code
_entity_poly.pdbx_strand_id
1 'polypeptide(L)'
;MADTVTSMNETQNTKKKALTGAERNQRYRAKRSNNAEFRASENKRVENVRKKRVKKMSPQELEDYRKKTAERVARCPEAKRAKQEEKKLHISIQRLTSPPSSGKGFKSRQAYSKAVNRINDHLPTSPSKKILAFSGVAKKIGINLDEKFRATVSINQSRALPQDTIDIVSSFFERSDIVWTAPGMRDEVTLWEGGVKKKMRKYYLTMFLREAYKLFQASHSDVRIGFSKFCALKPKNVLLLKDTPSDQCKCQKT
;
A
#
# COMPACT_ATOMS: atom_id res chain seq x y z
N MET A 1 62.00 7.30 -13.13
CA MET A 1 60.58 7.69 -13.17
C MET A 1 59.83 6.46 -13.65
N ALA A 2 59.48 5.54 -12.74
CA ALA A 2 58.22 5.53 -11.95
C ALA A 2 57.02 5.21 -12.86
N ASP A 3 56.10 4.29 -12.59
CA ASP A 3 55.99 3.20 -11.63
C ASP A 3 55.00 2.20 -12.24
N THR A 4 55.25 0.92 -12.02
CA THR A 4 54.37 -0.22 -12.36
C THR A 4 53.05 -0.15 -11.60
N VAL A 5 51.93 -0.06 -12.33
CA VAL A 5 50.58 -0.19 -11.76
C VAL A 5 50.24 -1.67 -11.59
N THR A 6 50.63 -2.23 -10.44
CA THR A 6 50.15 -3.53 -9.96
C THR A 6 48.89 -3.31 -9.14
N SER A 7 47.72 -3.34 -9.80
CA SER A 7 46.42 -3.32 -9.13
C SER A 7 46.16 -4.69 -8.49
N MET A 8 46.30 -4.73 -7.16
CA MET A 8 45.99 -5.88 -6.32
C MET A 8 44.47 -6.15 -6.33
N ASN A 9 44.07 -7.30 -6.88
CA ASN A 9 42.75 -7.88 -6.64
C ASN A 9 42.69 -8.48 -5.24
N GLU A 10 42.40 -7.65 -4.23
CA GLU A 10 41.99 -8.12 -2.90
C GLU A 10 40.60 -8.75 -2.98
N THR A 11 40.56 -10.06 -3.27
CA THR A 11 39.37 -10.88 -2.99
C THR A 11 39.28 -11.06 -1.49
N GLN A 12 38.52 -10.17 -0.83
CA GLN A 12 38.20 -10.29 0.58
C GLN A 12 37.53 -11.63 0.86
N ASN A 13 38.31 -12.57 1.40
CA ASN A 13 37.85 -13.83 1.96
C ASN A 13 37.11 -13.55 3.27
N THR A 14 35.88 -13.04 3.15
CA THR A 14 34.97 -12.89 4.30
C THR A 14 34.51 -14.28 4.72
N LYS A 15 35.15 -14.84 5.75
CA LYS A 15 34.68 -16.07 6.43
C LYS A 15 33.20 -15.85 6.78
N LYS A 16 32.29 -16.49 6.04
CA LYS A 16 30.85 -16.41 6.28
C LYS A 16 30.59 -16.82 7.71
N LYS A 17 30.10 -15.89 8.54
CA LYS A 17 29.73 -16.17 9.93
C LYS A 17 28.80 -17.38 9.95
N ALA A 18 29.12 -18.35 10.81
CA ALA A 18 28.32 -19.55 10.98
C ALA A 18 26.90 -19.14 11.40
N LEU A 19 25.91 -19.59 10.63
CA LEU A 19 24.51 -19.28 10.89
C LEU A 19 24.09 -19.91 12.22
N THR A 20 23.36 -19.13 13.01
CA THR A 20 22.73 -19.63 14.22
C THR A 20 21.72 -20.73 13.90
N GLY A 21 21.39 -21.58 14.89
CA GLY A 21 20.40 -22.64 14.70
C GLY A 21 19.02 -22.12 14.25
N ALA A 22 18.61 -20.96 14.77
CA ALA A 22 17.36 -20.30 14.38
C ALA A 22 17.37 -19.84 12.92
N GLU A 23 18.46 -19.21 12.47
CA GLU A 23 18.61 -18.74 11.09
C GLU A 23 18.69 -19.89 10.09
N ARG A 24 19.36 -21.01 10.46
CA ARG A 24 19.36 -22.24 9.65
C ARG A 24 17.96 -22.80 9.48
N ASN A 25 17.18 -22.85 10.56
CA ASN A 25 15.78 -23.30 10.53
C ASN A 25 14.89 -22.37 9.69
N GLN A 26 15.08 -21.05 9.79
CA GLN A 26 14.33 -20.08 9.00
C GLN A 26 14.65 -20.21 7.51
N ARG A 27 15.94 -20.33 7.14
CA ARG A 27 16.36 -20.58 5.75
C ARG A 27 15.81 -21.89 5.20
N TYR A 28 15.82 -22.96 6.00
CA TYR A 28 15.24 -24.24 5.60
C TYR A 28 13.73 -24.12 5.37
N ARG A 29 12.99 -23.44 6.27
CA ARG A 29 11.54 -23.20 6.12
C ARG A 29 11.23 -22.36 4.87
N ALA A 30 12.00 -21.31 4.62
CA ALA A 30 11.86 -20.46 3.44
C ALA A 30 12.11 -21.25 2.14
N LYS A 31 13.19 -22.04 2.08
CA LYS A 31 13.49 -22.91 0.93
C LYS A 31 12.37 -23.93 0.68
N ARG A 32 11.85 -24.56 1.75
CA ARG A 32 10.77 -25.54 1.66
C ARG A 32 9.43 -24.94 1.22
N SER A 33 9.17 -23.69 1.60
CA SER A 33 7.99 -22.94 1.17
C SER A 33 8.08 -22.56 -0.31
N ASN A 34 9.19 -21.96 -0.71
CA ASN A 34 9.29 -21.25 -1.98
C ASN A 34 9.77 -22.12 -3.16
N ASN A 35 10.41 -23.27 -2.89
CA ASN A 35 10.92 -24.17 -3.94
C ASN A 35 10.18 -25.52 -3.90
N ALA A 36 9.42 -25.81 -4.96
CA ALA A 36 8.65 -27.03 -5.09
C ALA A 36 9.53 -28.29 -5.25
N GLU A 37 10.63 -28.19 -5.99
CA GLU A 37 11.58 -29.30 -6.21
C GLU A 37 12.31 -29.68 -4.93
N PHE A 38 12.71 -28.69 -4.13
CA PHE A 38 13.29 -28.92 -2.80
C PHE A 38 12.30 -29.65 -1.88
N ARG A 39 11.02 -29.30 -1.95
CA ARG A 39 9.96 -29.97 -1.18
C ARG A 39 9.79 -31.42 -1.60
N ALA A 40 9.79 -31.69 -2.91
CA ALA A 40 9.64 -33.04 -3.46
C ALA A 40 10.84 -33.93 -3.09
N SER A 41 12.07 -33.43 -3.26
CA SER A 41 13.30 -34.15 -2.92
C SER A 41 13.41 -34.42 -1.41
N GLU A 42 13.05 -33.45 -0.56
CA GLU A 42 13.04 -33.62 0.89
C GLU A 42 11.97 -34.64 1.35
N ASN A 43 10.77 -34.61 0.76
CA ASN A 43 9.75 -35.62 1.03
C ASN A 43 10.23 -37.02 0.62
N LYS A 44 10.89 -37.15 -0.54
CA LYS A 44 11.47 -38.42 -1.00
C LYS A 44 12.57 -38.92 -0.06
N ARG A 45 13.41 -38.02 0.47
CA ARG A 45 14.44 -38.34 1.47
C ARG A 45 13.82 -38.87 2.75
N VAL A 46 12.81 -38.18 3.29
CA VAL A 46 12.09 -38.60 4.51
C VAL A 46 11.43 -39.95 4.32
N GLU A 47 10.78 -40.18 3.18
CA GLU A 47 10.13 -41.44 2.86
C GLU A 47 11.14 -42.60 2.75
N ASN A 48 12.28 -42.37 2.11
CA ASN A 48 13.35 -43.36 2.02
C ASN A 48 13.93 -43.74 3.40
N VAL A 49 14.12 -42.76 4.29
CA VAL A 49 14.56 -43.02 5.67
C VAL A 49 13.53 -43.83 6.42
N ARG A 50 12.24 -43.51 6.27
CA ARG A 50 11.12 -44.26 6.86
C ARG A 50 11.11 -45.70 6.38
N LYS A 51 11.18 -45.93 5.06
CA LYS A 51 11.22 -47.27 4.46
C LYS A 51 12.42 -48.08 4.93
N LYS A 52 13.61 -47.48 5.02
CA LYS A 52 14.81 -48.13 5.56
C LYS A 52 14.63 -48.53 7.03
N ARG A 53 14.01 -47.68 7.84
CA ARG A 53 13.72 -47.97 9.25
C ARG A 53 12.75 -49.15 9.37
N VAL A 54 11.65 -49.13 8.61
CA VAL A 54 10.63 -50.18 8.61
C VAL A 54 11.21 -51.53 8.18
N LYS A 55 12.10 -51.55 7.17
CA LYS A 55 12.78 -52.77 6.71
C LYS A 55 13.70 -53.42 7.75
N LYS A 56 14.15 -52.65 8.76
CA LYS A 56 15.05 -53.12 9.82
C LYS A 56 14.30 -53.55 11.09
N MET A 57 12.98 -53.36 11.15
CA MET A 57 12.18 -53.72 12.33
C MET A 57 11.89 -55.22 12.33
N SER A 58 11.83 -55.79 13.53
CA SER A 58 11.32 -57.15 13.72
C SER A 58 9.81 -57.23 13.42
N PRO A 59 9.25 -58.43 13.19
CA PRO A 59 7.81 -58.59 12.95
C PRO A 59 6.93 -58.02 14.07
N GLN A 60 7.33 -58.20 15.34
CA GLN A 60 6.63 -57.66 16.50
C GLN A 60 6.71 -56.13 16.56
N GLU A 61 7.88 -55.55 16.29
CA GLU A 61 8.05 -54.09 16.22
C GLU A 61 7.24 -53.44 15.09
N LEU A 62 7.07 -54.17 13.97
CA LEU A 62 6.29 -53.72 12.83
C LEU A 62 4.81 -53.63 13.18
N GLU A 63 4.29 -54.60 13.93
CA GLU A 63 2.90 -54.66 14.38
C GLU A 63 2.59 -53.54 15.38
N ASP A 64 3.47 -53.33 16.35
CA ASP A 64 3.41 -52.19 17.28
C ASP A 64 3.46 -50.85 16.56
N TYR A 65 4.33 -50.73 15.54
CA TYR A 65 4.43 -49.52 14.72
C TYR A 65 3.14 -49.24 13.95
N ARG A 66 2.50 -50.28 13.38
CA ARG A 66 1.20 -50.18 12.69
C ARG A 66 0.11 -49.75 13.67
N LYS A 67 0.03 -50.39 14.84
CA LYS A 67 -0.95 -50.07 15.89
C LYS A 67 -0.82 -48.63 16.38
N LYS A 68 0.39 -48.18 16.73
CA LYS A 68 0.66 -46.79 17.13
C LYS A 68 0.34 -45.77 16.03
N THR A 69 0.57 -46.13 14.77
CA THR A 69 0.23 -45.27 13.63
C THR A 69 -1.28 -45.17 13.47
N ALA A 70 -2.00 -46.29 13.53
CA ALA A 70 -3.46 -46.33 13.46
C ALA A 70 -4.11 -45.52 14.60
N GLU A 71 -3.64 -45.69 15.83
CA GLU A 71 -4.10 -44.91 16.98
C GLU A 71 -3.86 -43.40 16.82
N ARG A 72 -2.72 -43.00 16.22
CA ARG A 72 -2.43 -41.59 15.96
C ARG A 72 -3.35 -41.00 14.90
N VAL A 73 -3.69 -41.79 13.87
CA VAL A 73 -4.65 -41.37 12.83
C VAL A 73 -6.05 -41.27 13.42
N ALA A 74 -6.47 -42.23 14.24
CA ALA A 74 -7.79 -42.24 14.90
C ALA A 74 -7.97 -41.07 15.90
N ARG A 75 -6.95 -40.74 16.70
CA ARG A 75 -7.00 -39.61 17.65
C ARG A 75 -7.05 -38.23 16.98
N CYS A 76 -6.63 -38.11 15.72
CA CYS A 76 -6.49 -36.81 15.06
C CYS A 76 -7.84 -36.13 14.75
N PRO A 77 -8.86 -36.83 14.19
CA PRO A 77 -10.22 -36.31 14.06
C PRO A 77 -10.89 -35.96 15.40
N GLU A 78 -10.78 -36.83 16.41
CA GLU A 78 -11.41 -36.63 17.72
C GLU A 78 -10.85 -35.41 18.44
N ALA A 79 -9.51 -35.28 18.49
CA ALA A 79 -8.87 -34.09 19.06
C ALA A 79 -9.19 -32.80 18.29
N LYS A 80 -9.43 -32.89 16.97
CA LYS A 80 -9.90 -31.74 16.17
C LYS A 80 -11.34 -31.35 16.51
N ARG A 81 -12.23 -32.34 16.71
CA ARG A 81 -13.63 -32.12 17.12
C ARG A 81 -13.70 -31.53 18.53
N ALA A 82 -13.02 -32.13 19.50
CA ALA A 82 -12.96 -31.63 20.88
C ALA A 82 -12.47 -30.16 20.95
N LYS A 83 -11.39 -29.83 20.24
CA LYS A 83 -10.89 -28.43 20.17
C LYS A 83 -11.83 -27.47 19.47
N GLN A 84 -12.70 -27.94 18.58
CA GLN A 84 -13.74 -27.10 17.97
C GLN A 84 -14.90 -26.88 18.92
N GLU A 85 -15.31 -27.90 19.67
CA GLU A 85 -16.37 -27.80 20.68
C GLU A 85 -15.96 -26.92 21.86
N GLU A 86 -14.75 -27.08 22.40
CA GLU A 86 -14.20 -26.18 23.43
C GLU A 86 -14.21 -24.71 22.96
N LYS A 87 -13.87 -24.45 21.69
CA LYS A 87 -13.94 -23.09 21.13
C LYS A 87 -15.36 -22.58 21.02
N LYS A 88 -16.32 -23.43 20.62
CA LYS A 88 -17.74 -23.04 20.55
C LYS A 88 -18.28 -22.70 21.94
N LEU A 89 -17.97 -23.53 22.93
CA LEU A 89 -18.37 -23.31 24.33
C LEU A 89 -17.75 -22.03 24.91
N HIS A 90 -16.45 -21.80 24.69
CA HIS A 90 -15.77 -20.58 25.14
C HIS A 90 -16.34 -19.30 24.49
N ILE A 91 -16.75 -19.36 23.21
CA ILE A 91 -17.39 -18.23 22.53
C ILE A 91 -18.80 -17.97 23.09
N SER A 92 -19.55 -19.03 23.41
CA SER A 92 -20.89 -18.93 23.99
C SER A 92 -20.87 -18.29 25.37
N ILE A 93 -19.96 -18.75 26.25
CA ILE A 93 -19.82 -18.22 27.62
C ILE A 93 -19.37 -16.76 27.61
N GLN A 94 -18.40 -16.38 26.75
CA GLN A 94 -17.94 -14.98 26.66
C GLN A 94 -19.04 -14.00 26.22
N ARG A 95 -20.04 -14.43 25.43
CA ARG A 95 -21.15 -13.57 24.99
C ARG A 95 -22.15 -13.26 26.10
N LEU A 96 -22.28 -14.11 27.10
CA LEU A 96 -23.28 -13.98 28.15
C LEU A 96 -22.78 -13.18 29.37
N THR A 97 -21.46 -13.11 29.59
CA THR A 97 -20.89 -12.61 30.85
C THR A 97 -20.08 -11.32 30.72
N SER A 98 -20.01 -10.70 29.55
CA SER A 98 -19.16 -9.50 29.33
C SER A 98 -20.01 -8.29 28.91
N PRO A 99 -19.92 -7.14 29.60
CA PRO A 99 -20.44 -5.87 29.10
C PRO A 99 -19.79 -5.54 27.75
N PRO A 100 -20.39 -4.70 26.89
CA PRO A 100 -19.78 -4.26 25.64
C PRO A 100 -18.59 -3.34 25.96
N SER A 101 -17.44 -3.93 26.32
CA SER A 101 -16.29 -3.17 26.78
C SER A 101 -15.68 -2.41 25.61
N SER A 102 -15.51 -1.10 25.80
CA SER A 102 -14.61 -0.24 25.05
C SER A 102 -13.16 -0.73 25.19
N GLY A 103 -12.76 -1.76 24.44
CA GLY A 103 -11.44 -2.35 24.65
C GLY A 103 -11.14 -3.57 23.79
N LYS A 104 -10.82 -3.34 22.50
CA LYS A 104 -10.22 -4.28 21.54
C LYS A 104 -11.05 -5.55 21.25
N GLY A 105 -11.94 -5.45 20.27
CA GLY A 105 -12.69 -6.59 19.69
C GLY A 105 -11.85 -7.70 19.03
N PHE A 106 -10.52 -7.59 19.01
CA PHE A 106 -9.61 -8.63 18.50
C PHE A 106 -8.53 -8.96 19.54
N LYS A 107 -8.26 -10.27 19.71
CA LYS A 107 -7.25 -10.79 20.67
C LYS A 107 -5.82 -10.31 20.41
N SER A 108 -5.47 -9.98 19.16
CA SER A 108 -4.14 -9.46 18.80
C SER A 108 -4.20 -8.61 17.52
N ARG A 109 -3.17 -7.78 17.31
CA ARG A 109 -3.01 -6.99 16.07
C ARG A 109 -2.95 -7.88 14.83
N GLN A 110 -2.28 -9.02 14.92
CA GLN A 110 -2.19 -9.98 13.81
C GLN A 110 -3.56 -10.58 13.47
N ALA A 111 -4.40 -10.84 14.48
CA ALA A 111 -5.76 -11.33 14.26
C ALA A 111 -6.63 -10.28 13.55
N TYR A 112 -6.52 -9.01 13.98
CA TYR A 112 -7.17 -7.88 13.31
C TYR A 112 -6.73 -7.77 11.84
N SER A 113 -5.41 -7.74 11.57
CA SER A 113 -4.91 -7.62 10.19
C SER A 113 -5.36 -8.79 9.30
N LYS A 114 -5.40 -10.02 9.82
CA LYS A 114 -5.92 -11.17 9.08
C LYS A 114 -7.40 -11.03 8.76
N ALA A 115 -8.21 -10.52 9.70
CA ALA A 115 -9.62 -10.28 9.47
C ALA A 115 -9.84 -9.19 8.40
N VAL A 116 -9.10 -8.08 8.47
CA VAL A 116 -9.16 -7.00 7.48
C VAL A 116 -8.74 -7.50 6.09
N ASN A 117 -7.69 -8.32 6.00
CA ASN A 117 -7.23 -8.84 4.71
C ASN A 117 -8.28 -9.76 4.06
N ARG A 118 -8.91 -10.65 4.83
CA ARG A 118 -10.01 -11.48 4.31
C ARG A 118 -11.17 -10.63 3.78
N ILE A 119 -11.51 -9.54 4.47
CA ILE A 119 -12.55 -8.62 4.00
C ILE A 119 -12.10 -7.95 2.69
N ASN A 120 -10.87 -7.47 2.61
CA ASN A 120 -10.32 -6.84 1.41
C ASN A 120 -10.28 -7.76 0.19
N ASP A 121 -10.00 -9.05 0.39
CA ASP A 121 -9.97 -10.05 -0.69
C ASP A 121 -11.34 -10.27 -1.33
N HIS A 122 -12.42 -10.07 -0.57
CA HIS A 122 -13.80 -10.23 -1.04
C HIS A 122 -14.45 -8.93 -1.53
N LEU A 123 -13.74 -7.81 -1.45
CA LEU A 123 -14.25 -6.53 -1.90
C LEU A 123 -13.93 -6.26 -3.38
N PRO A 124 -14.77 -5.46 -4.07
CA PRO A 124 -14.51 -5.07 -5.46
C PRO A 124 -13.15 -4.42 -5.61
N THR A 125 -12.42 -4.63 -6.71
CA THR A 125 -11.09 -4.03 -6.92
C THR A 125 -11.13 -2.50 -6.97
N SER A 126 -12.18 -1.91 -7.55
CA SER A 126 -12.32 -0.46 -7.74
C SER A 126 -12.51 0.30 -6.40
N PRO A 127 -11.71 1.34 -6.12
CA PRO A 127 -11.80 2.11 -4.87
C PRO A 127 -13.18 2.68 -4.56
N SER A 128 -13.84 3.29 -5.56
CA SER A 128 -15.18 3.87 -5.38
C SER A 128 -16.23 2.81 -5.04
N LYS A 129 -16.13 1.63 -5.66
CA LYS A 129 -17.02 0.49 -5.38
C LYS A 129 -16.77 -0.09 -3.99
N LYS A 130 -15.52 -0.11 -3.50
CA LYS A 130 -15.20 -0.51 -2.11
C LYS A 130 -15.87 0.41 -1.10
N ILE A 131 -15.79 1.72 -1.31
CA ILE A 131 -16.37 2.73 -0.40
C ILE A 131 -17.90 2.55 -0.32
N LEU A 132 -18.57 2.37 -1.46
CA LEU A 132 -20.02 2.13 -1.52
C LEU A 132 -20.42 0.81 -0.84
N ALA A 133 -19.67 -0.27 -1.05
CA ALA A 133 -19.93 -1.54 -0.38
C ALA A 133 -19.78 -1.42 1.14
N PHE A 134 -18.72 -0.77 1.60
CA PHE A 134 -18.50 -0.51 3.03
C PHE A 134 -19.55 0.41 3.64
N SER A 135 -19.99 1.45 2.93
CA SER A 135 -21.06 2.35 3.43
C SER A 135 -22.38 1.61 3.56
N GLY A 136 -22.71 0.72 2.62
CA GLY A 136 -23.86 -0.17 2.73
C GLY A 136 -23.78 -1.12 3.93
N VAL A 137 -22.62 -1.74 4.17
CA VAL A 137 -22.42 -2.64 5.33
C VAL A 137 -22.50 -1.86 6.65
N ALA A 138 -21.86 -0.71 6.73
CA ALA A 138 -21.88 0.12 7.94
C ALA A 138 -23.29 0.59 8.29
N LYS A 139 -24.08 1.02 7.29
CA LYS A 139 -25.49 1.37 7.48
C LYS A 139 -26.32 0.22 8.05
N LYS A 140 -26.08 -1.01 7.58
CA LYS A 140 -26.75 -2.21 8.12
C LYS A 140 -26.38 -2.51 9.58
N ILE A 141 -25.19 -2.10 10.02
CA ILE A 141 -24.71 -2.26 11.40
C ILE A 141 -25.14 -1.04 12.26
N GLY A 142 -25.80 -0.04 11.69
CA GLY A 142 -26.20 1.18 12.39
C GLY A 142 -25.06 2.20 12.56
N ILE A 143 -23.97 2.05 11.80
CA ILE A 143 -22.82 2.97 11.83
C ILE A 143 -22.97 3.97 10.68
N ASN A 144 -23.13 5.25 11.02
CA ASN A 144 -23.18 6.33 10.03
C ASN A 144 -21.75 6.82 9.73
N LEU A 145 -21.29 6.69 8.48
CA LEU A 145 -19.90 6.95 8.08
C LEU A 145 -19.66 8.37 7.56
N ASP A 146 -20.71 9.19 7.40
CA ASP A 146 -20.62 10.50 6.72
C ASP A 146 -19.77 11.54 7.48
N GLU A 147 -19.75 11.51 8.81
CA GLU A 147 -18.98 12.49 9.61
C GLU A 147 -17.47 12.19 9.64
N LYS A 148 -17.09 10.92 9.76
CA LYS A 148 -15.68 10.56 9.97
C LYS A 148 -14.86 10.57 8.68
N PHE A 149 -15.50 10.42 7.52
CA PHE A 149 -14.83 10.56 6.22
C PHE A 149 -14.47 12.03 5.93
N ARG A 150 -15.32 12.98 6.34
CA ARG A 150 -14.98 14.42 6.31
C ARG A 150 -13.83 14.74 7.27
N ALA A 151 -13.80 14.12 8.45
CA ALA A 151 -12.75 14.33 9.45
C ALA A 151 -11.37 13.78 9.03
N THR A 152 -11.26 12.65 8.34
CA THR A 152 -9.96 12.14 7.85
C THR A 152 -9.44 12.92 6.64
N VAL A 153 -10.32 13.47 5.80
CA VAL A 153 -9.93 14.52 4.84
C VAL A 153 -9.43 15.76 5.59
N SER A 154 -10.07 16.10 6.72
CA SER A 154 -9.71 17.25 7.56
C SER A 154 -8.38 17.11 8.32
N ILE A 155 -7.96 15.90 8.73
CA ILE A 155 -6.63 15.72 9.34
C ILE A 155 -5.50 16.04 8.34
N ASN A 156 -5.73 15.81 7.03
CA ASN A 156 -4.83 16.29 5.98
C ASN A 156 -4.96 17.80 5.69
N GLN A 157 -5.98 18.47 6.22
CA GLN A 157 -6.12 19.93 6.18
C GLN A 157 -5.23 20.64 7.20
N SER A 158 -4.60 19.95 8.16
CA SER A 158 -3.52 20.56 8.97
C SER A 158 -2.31 21.00 8.12
N ARG A 159 -2.22 20.54 6.86
CA ARG A 159 -1.30 21.01 5.82
C ARG A 159 -2.00 21.78 4.70
N ALA A 160 -3.30 22.06 4.83
CA ALA A 160 -3.98 22.92 3.89
C ALA A 160 -3.45 24.34 4.10
N LEU A 161 -3.06 24.96 3.00
CA LEU A 161 -2.72 26.38 3.02
C LEU A 161 -4.00 27.17 3.36
N PRO A 162 -3.87 28.34 4.00
CA PRO A 162 -4.99 29.27 4.15
C PRO A 162 -5.66 29.50 2.80
N GLN A 163 -6.99 29.60 2.79
CA GLN A 163 -7.73 29.80 1.55
C GLN A 163 -7.26 31.07 0.83
N ASP A 164 -6.98 32.14 1.58
CA ASP A 164 -6.41 33.39 1.08
C ASP A 164 -5.11 33.15 0.28
N THR A 165 -4.24 32.27 0.75
CA THR A 165 -3.00 31.92 0.03
C THR A 165 -3.29 31.19 -1.27
N ILE A 166 -4.30 30.31 -1.28
CA ILE A 166 -4.71 29.59 -2.48
C ILE A 166 -5.28 30.56 -3.52
N ASP A 167 -6.08 31.52 -3.06
CA ASP A 167 -6.71 32.51 -3.92
C ASP A 167 -5.66 33.47 -4.49
N ILE A 168 -4.71 33.95 -3.68
CA ILE A 168 -3.57 34.77 -4.15
C ILE A 168 -2.76 34.03 -5.23
N VAL A 169 -2.44 32.75 -5.02
CA VAL A 169 -1.71 31.95 -6.03
C VAL A 169 -2.55 31.76 -7.30
N SER A 170 -3.85 31.52 -7.16
CA SER A 170 -4.75 31.34 -8.30
C SER A 170 -4.86 32.62 -9.13
N SER A 171 -5.07 33.77 -8.47
CA SER A 171 -5.11 35.08 -9.12
C SER A 171 -3.77 35.47 -9.75
N PHE A 172 -2.64 35.07 -9.16
CA PHE A 172 -1.33 35.27 -9.78
C PHE A 172 -1.25 34.59 -11.14
N PHE A 173 -1.73 33.34 -11.27
CA PHE A 173 -1.76 32.60 -12.52
C PHE A 173 -2.71 33.17 -13.59
N GLU A 174 -3.61 34.08 -13.22
CA GLU A 174 -4.54 34.75 -14.16
C GLU A 174 -4.00 36.09 -14.68
N ARG A 175 -2.83 36.54 -14.20
CA ARG A 175 -2.26 37.82 -14.63
C ARG A 175 -1.80 37.78 -16.09
N SER A 176 -2.20 38.79 -16.86
CA SER A 176 -1.91 38.93 -18.28
C SER A 176 -0.42 39.10 -18.62
N ASP A 177 0.43 39.43 -17.65
CA ASP A 177 1.87 39.55 -17.85
C ASP A 177 2.60 38.19 -17.88
N ILE A 178 2.03 37.17 -17.25
CA ILE A 178 2.62 35.82 -17.20
C ILE A 178 1.88 34.79 -18.05
N VAL A 179 0.60 35.04 -18.40
CA VAL A 179 -0.16 34.19 -19.30
C VAL A 179 -0.58 34.89 -20.59
N TRP A 180 -0.51 34.13 -21.68
CA TRP A 180 -1.15 34.48 -22.94
C TRP A 180 -2.56 33.90 -22.96
N THR A 181 -3.55 34.74 -23.24
CA THR A 181 -4.96 34.33 -23.32
C THR A 181 -5.30 33.96 -24.76
N ALA A 182 -5.83 32.75 -24.95
CA ALA A 182 -6.25 32.32 -26.27
C ALA A 182 -7.58 32.99 -26.67
N PRO A 183 -7.64 33.65 -27.84
CA PRO A 183 -8.80 34.44 -28.24
C PRO A 183 -9.92 33.61 -28.89
N GLY A 184 -9.66 32.37 -29.30
CA GLY A 184 -10.59 31.58 -30.11
C GLY A 184 -11.77 31.01 -29.31
N MET A 185 -12.94 30.89 -29.96
CA MET A 185 -14.11 30.22 -29.35
C MET A 185 -13.90 28.70 -29.11
N ARG A 186 -12.93 28.09 -29.80
CA ARG A 186 -12.51 26.71 -29.57
C ARG A 186 -11.47 26.57 -28.46
N ASP A 187 -10.99 27.68 -27.91
CA ASP A 187 -9.99 27.74 -26.84
C ASP A 187 -10.63 27.79 -25.45
N GLU A 188 -11.70 27.03 -25.29
CA GLU A 188 -12.37 26.82 -24.01
C GLU A 188 -12.07 25.42 -23.47
N VAL A 189 -11.96 25.30 -22.16
CA VAL A 189 -11.87 24.04 -21.42
C VAL A 189 -13.07 23.93 -20.52
N THR A 190 -13.69 22.76 -20.54
CA THR A 190 -14.76 22.40 -19.62
C THR A 190 -14.13 21.76 -18.38
N LEU A 191 -14.32 22.38 -17.21
CA LEU A 191 -13.87 21.89 -15.93
C LEU A 191 -15.06 21.48 -15.06
N TRP A 192 -14.86 20.41 -14.28
CA TRP A 192 -15.78 20.01 -13.23
C TRP A 192 -15.21 20.46 -11.88
N GLU A 193 -15.91 21.38 -11.22
CA GLU A 193 -15.56 21.91 -9.91
C GLU A 193 -16.80 21.82 -9.01
N GLY A 194 -16.68 21.14 -7.86
CA GLY A 194 -17.80 21.02 -6.91
C GLY A 194 -19.05 20.33 -7.46
N GLY A 195 -18.93 19.52 -8.52
CA GLY A 195 -20.07 18.87 -9.18
C GLY A 195 -20.78 19.76 -10.23
N VAL A 196 -20.30 20.98 -10.44
CA VAL A 196 -20.81 21.91 -11.46
C VAL A 196 -19.85 21.95 -12.65
N LYS A 197 -20.43 21.94 -13.85
CA LYS A 197 -19.70 22.04 -15.12
C LYS A 197 -19.48 23.53 -15.45
N LYS A 198 -18.23 23.98 -15.43
CA LYS A 198 -17.85 25.36 -15.75
C LYS A 198 -17.00 25.39 -17.02
N LYS A 199 -17.35 26.28 -17.95
CA LYS A 199 -16.51 26.58 -19.12
C LYS A 199 -15.57 27.72 -18.77
N MET A 200 -14.28 27.54 -19.04
CA MET A 200 -13.24 28.55 -18.83
C MET A 200 -12.38 28.67 -20.08
N ARG A 201 -11.79 29.84 -20.32
CA ARG A 201 -10.83 30.04 -21.42
C ARG A 201 -9.48 29.41 -21.10
N LYS A 202 -8.78 28.93 -22.12
CA LYS A 202 -7.40 28.46 -22.02
C LYS A 202 -6.45 29.64 -21.83
N TYR A 203 -5.60 29.53 -20.83
CA TYR A 203 -4.44 30.38 -20.64
C TYR A 203 -3.19 29.57 -20.92
N TYR A 204 -2.18 30.15 -21.55
CA TYR A 204 -0.89 29.51 -21.77
C TYR A 204 0.19 30.30 -21.04
N LEU A 205 0.94 29.65 -20.16
CA LEU A 205 2.02 30.29 -19.43
C LEU A 205 3.15 30.67 -20.42
N THR A 206 3.57 31.94 -20.41
CA THR A 206 4.60 32.47 -21.32
C THR A 206 6.03 32.21 -20.85
N MET A 207 6.18 31.69 -19.63
CA MET A 207 7.45 31.45 -18.95
C MET A 207 7.45 30.08 -18.27
N PHE A 208 8.61 29.64 -17.77
CA PHE A 208 8.69 28.39 -17.03
C PHE A 208 8.10 28.52 -15.62
N LEU A 209 7.54 27.43 -15.08
CA LEU A 209 6.98 27.43 -13.73
C LEU A 209 7.98 27.87 -12.65
N ARG A 210 9.27 27.58 -12.83
CA ARG A 210 10.34 28.02 -11.92
C ARG A 210 10.53 29.54 -11.93
N GLU A 211 10.38 30.16 -13.09
CA GLU A 211 10.49 31.61 -13.25
C GLU A 211 9.25 32.29 -12.67
N ALA A 212 8.06 31.77 -13.01
CA ALA A 212 6.79 32.25 -12.44
C ALA A 212 6.80 32.16 -10.90
N TYR A 213 7.37 31.10 -10.33
CA TYR A 213 7.51 30.95 -8.88
C TYR A 213 8.49 31.97 -8.27
N LYS A 214 9.61 32.27 -8.93
CA LYS A 214 10.52 33.34 -8.48
C LYS A 214 9.85 34.70 -8.52
N LEU A 215 9.09 35.01 -9.58
CA LEU A 215 8.29 36.24 -9.67
C LEU A 215 7.21 36.30 -8.61
N PHE A 216 6.57 35.17 -8.30
CA PHE A 216 5.60 35.08 -7.22
C PHE A 216 6.25 35.41 -5.87
N GLN A 217 7.40 34.81 -5.55
CA GLN A 217 8.13 35.08 -4.31
C GLN A 217 8.59 36.55 -4.22
N ALA A 218 8.98 37.15 -5.34
CA ALA A 218 9.39 38.56 -5.38
C ALA A 218 8.21 39.53 -5.17
N SER A 219 7.03 39.19 -5.70
CA SER A 219 5.83 40.04 -5.58
C SER A 219 5.02 39.79 -4.30
N HIS A 220 5.13 38.61 -3.69
CA HIS A 220 4.37 38.20 -2.52
C HIS A 220 5.32 37.56 -1.48
N SER A 221 6.26 38.36 -0.96
CA SER A 221 7.27 37.92 0.01
C SER A 221 6.69 37.35 1.31
N ASP A 222 5.48 37.77 1.67
CA ASP A 222 4.80 37.39 2.91
C ASP A 222 4.20 35.98 2.82
N VAL A 223 3.97 35.49 1.61
CA VAL A 223 3.35 34.18 1.35
C VAL A 223 4.40 33.08 1.31
N ARG A 224 4.53 32.34 2.41
CA ARG A 224 5.43 31.18 2.51
C ARG A 224 4.82 29.94 1.88
N ILE A 225 5.07 29.74 0.59
CA ILE A 225 4.70 28.53 -0.15
C ILE A 225 5.94 27.88 -0.77
N GLY A 226 5.96 26.54 -0.83
CA GLY A 226 7.02 25.80 -1.52
C GLY A 226 6.69 25.55 -3.00
N PHE A 227 7.71 25.42 -3.84
CA PHE A 227 7.58 25.24 -5.29
C PHE A 227 6.62 24.10 -5.70
N SER A 228 6.75 22.93 -5.09
CA SER A 228 5.87 21.78 -5.41
C SER A 228 4.40 22.08 -5.13
N LYS A 229 4.12 22.84 -4.07
CA LYS A 229 2.75 23.21 -3.69
C LYS A 229 2.21 24.32 -4.59
N PHE A 230 3.03 25.31 -4.94
CA PHE A 230 2.71 26.33 -5.93
C PHE A 230 2.31 25.71 -7.27
N CYS A 231 3.10 24.77 -7.79
CA CYS A 231 2.77 24.05 -9.02
C CYS A 231 1.48 23.23 -8.92
N ALA A 232 1.18 22.67 -7.74
CA ALA A 232 -0.05 21.91 -7.51
C ALA A 232 -1.31 22.80 -7.41
N LEU A 233 -1.16 24.06 -7.04
CA LEU A 233 -2.25 25.05 -6.99
C LEU A 233 -2.54 25.71 -8.34
N LYS A 234 -1.73 25.45 -9.37
CA LYS A 234 -1.95 25.99 -10.71
C LYS A 234 -3.34 25.61 -11.23
N PRO A 235 -4.17 26.59 -11.63
CA PRO A 235 -5.47 26.33 -12.22
C PRO A 235 -5.40 25.38 -13.43
N LYS A 236 -6.47 24.59 -13.65
CA LYS A 236 -6.51 23.58 -14.73
C LYS A 236 -6.63 24.20 -16.12
N ASN A 237 -7.19 25.40 -16.20
CA ASN A 237 -7.32 26.19 -17.43
C ASN A 237 -6.00 26.86 -17.84
N VAL A 238 -4.99 26.88 -16.97
CA VAL A 238 -3.64 27.42 -17.26
C VAL A 238 -2.75 26.27 -17.73
N LEU A 239 -2.40 26.27 -19.01
CA LEU A 239 -1.58 25.27 -19.69
C LEU A 239 -0.12 25.70 -19.76
N LEU A 240 0.77 24.73 -19.97
CA LEU A 240 2.21 25.00 -20.11
C LEU A 240 2.53 25.41 -21.54
N LEU A 241 3.66 26.09 -21.73
CA LEU A 241 4.13 26.51 -23.07
C LEU A 241 4.30 25.35 -24.06
N LYS A 242 4.58 24.14 -23.56
CA LYS A 242 4.67 22.93 -24.38
C LYS A 242 3.32 22.48 -24.95
N ASP A 243 2.22 22.84 -24.28
CA ASP A 243 0.85 22.48 -24.66
C ASP A 243 0.27 23.52 -25.63
N THR A 244 1.00 24.61 -25.92
CA THR A 244 0.63 25.62 -26.89
C THR A 244 0.62 25.04 -28.31
N PRO A 245 -0.47 25.28 -29.09
CA PRO A 245 -0.60 24.83 -30.47
C PRO A 245 0.62 25.21 -31.34
N SER A 246 1.01 24.31 -32.24
CA SER A 246 2.22 24.45 -33.08
C SER A 246 2.13 25.55 -34.13
N ASP A 247 0.91 25.93 -34.50
CA ASP A 247 0.55 27.00 -35.43
C ASP A 247 0.72 28.40 -34.84
N GLN A 248 1.01 28.52 -33.54
CA GLN A 248 1.31 29.80 -32.90
C GLN A 248 2.80 30.16 -32.97
N CYS A 249 3.09 31.41 -33.32
CA CYS A 249 4.45 31.95 -33.32
C CYS A 249 5.04 31.91 -31.90
N LYS A 250 6.08 31.10 -31.71
CA LYS A 250 6.83 31.01 -30.44
C LYS A 250 8.04 31.92 -30.54
N CYS A 251 7.90 33.19 -30.13
CA CYS A 251 9.06 34.06 -30.02
C CYS A 251 10.02 33.47 -28.97
N GLN A 252 11.20 33.04 -29.40
CA GLN A 252 12.25 32.63 -28.48
C GLN A 252 12.77 33.88 -27.80
N LYS A 253 12.57 33.99 -26.48
CA LYS A 253 13.31 34.97 -25.69
C LYS A 253 14.73 34.44 -25.55
N THR A 254 15.65 35.00 -26.34
CA THR A 254 17.10 34.95 -26.10
C THR A 254 17.45 35.64 -24.81
#